data_AF-C3XSH3-F1
#
_entry.id   AF-C3XSH3-F1
#
_cell.length_a   1.000
_cell.length_b   1.000
_cell.length_c   1.000
_cell.angle_alpha   90.00
_cell.angle_beta   90.00
_cell.angle_gamma   90.00
#
_symmetry.space_group_name_H-M   'P 1'
#
loop_
_entity.id
_entity.type
_entity.pdbx_description
1 polymer ?
#
loop_
_entity_poly.entity_id
_entity_poly.type
_entity_poly.pdbx_seq_one_letter_code
_entity_poly.pdbx_strand_id
1 'polypeptide(L)'
;CNFEADLCSWQQSSEDDFDWMRNNGTTSTYWSGPSRDHTTGTRFGFYLFAETSSPQSYGDQAWLISPVFAATPDESICQMRYFFHMYGEHVEELNVYRRQYNSGKGVRIMNHHGDFGDMWNRFYVNISSDTPYQV
;
A
#
# COMPACT_ATOMS: atom_id res chain seq x y z
N CYS A 1 -6.42 8.98 2.07
CA CYS A 1 -5.25 9.35 2.87
C CYS A 1 -4.14 9.75 1.91
N ASN A 2 -3.45 10.86 2.14
CA ASN A 2 -2.36 11.35 1.28
C ASN A 2 -1.00 11.37 2.00
N PHE A 3 -0.95 10.96 3.27
CA PHE A 3 0.26 10.84 4.08
C PHE A 3 1.03 12.14 4.35
N GLU A 4 0.45 13.31 4.10
CA GLU A 4 1.15 14.59 4.28
C GLU A 4 1.38 14.97 5.75
N ALA A 5 0.59 14.44 6.68
CA ALA A 5 0.76 14.69 8.11
C ALA A 5 1.14 13.41 8.90
N ASP A 6 0.43 12.32 8.63
CA ASP A 6 0.51 11.06 9.37
C ASP A 6 -0.07 9.91 8.51
N LEU A 7 -0.33 8.75 9.13
CA LEU A 7 -0.99 7.60 8.48
C LEU A 7 -2.52 7.77 8.36
N CYS A 8 -3.05 8.95 8.62
CA CYS A 8 -4.47 9.25 8.79
C CYS A 8 -5.11 8.37 9.88
N SER A 9 -5.77 7.29 9.48
CA SER A 9 -6.38 6.32 10.38
C SER A 9 -5.96 4.88 10.03
N TRP A 10 -4.98 4.74 9.13
CA TRP A 10 -4.34 3.47 8.85
C TRP A 10 -3.37 3.11 9.98
N GLN A 11 -3.17 1.82 10.18
CA GLN A 11 -2.34 1.28 11.25
C GLN A 11 -1.34 0.28 10.67
N GLN A 12 -0.11 0.31 11.19
CA GLN A 12 0.86 -0.75 10.97
C GLN A 12 0.40 -2.02 11.68
N SER A 13 0.60 -3.17 11.05
CA SER A 13 0.53 -4.44 11.75
C SER A 13 1.73 -4.58 12.70
N SER A 14 1.60 -5.46 13.69
CA SER A 14 2.71 -5.90 14.54
C SER A 14 2.95 -7.41 14.43
N GLU A 15 2.26 -8.05 13.50
CA GLU A 15 2.28 -9.50 13.24
C GLU A 15 3.01 -9.82 11.93
N ASP A 16 3.90 -8.93 11.51
CA ASP A 16 4.63 -8.93 10.25
C ASP A 16 6.13 -8.70 10.46
N ASP A 17 6.91 -8.70 9.38
CA ASP A 17 8.37 -8.77 9.45
C ASP A 17 9.01 -7.37 9.51
N PHE A 18 8.37 -6.37 8.90
CA PHE A 18 8.83 -4.98 8.92
C PHE A 18 7.69 -3.99 8.67
N ASP A 19 7.98 -2.71 8.89
CA ASP A 19 6.99 -1.64 8.78
C ASP A 19 7.10 -0.82 7.50
N TRP A 20 5.96 -0.29 7.06
CA TRP A 20 5.93 0.79 6.11
C TRP A 20 6.41 2.09 6.77
N MET A 21 7.21 2.86 6.03
CA MET A 21 7.79 4.11 6.47
C MET A 21 7.20 5.29 5.70
N ARG A 22 6.95 6.39 6.41
CA ARG A 22 6.58 7.66 5.78
C ARG A 22 7.86 8.38 5.33
N ASN A 23 8.03 8.52 4.01
CA ASN A 23 9.23 9.10 3.41
C ASN A 23 8.90 10.32 2.53
N ASN A 24 9.92 11.13 2.24
CA ASN A 24 9.89 12.18 1.23
C ASN A 24 11.15 12.14 0.36
N GLY A 25 11.09 12.75 -0.82
CA GLY A 25 12.22 12.72 -1.76
C GLY A 25 12.54 11.29 -2.24
N THR A 26 13.82 11.03 -2.50
CA THR A 26 14.33 9.75 -3.00
C THR A 26 14.38 8.68 -1.91
N THR A 27 14.28 7.42 -2.33
CA THR A 27 14.54 6.23 -1.52
C THR A 27 16.03 6.01 -1.28
N SER A 28 16.37 5.20 -0.28
CA SER A 28 17.76 4.84 0.08
C SER A 28 18.46 3.99 -0.97
N THR A 29 17.69 3.15 -1.66
CA THR A 29 18.21 2.17 -2.62
C THR A 29 18.50 2.81 -3.97
N TYR A 30 19.71 2.58 -4.49
CA TYR A 30 20.09 3.06 -5.83
C TYR A 30 19.19 2.44 -6.90
N TRP A 31 18.93 3.20 -7.98
CA TRP A 31 18.08 2.76 -9.09
C TRP A 31 16.67 2.32 -8.65
N SER A 32 16.17 2.92 -7.57
CA SER A 32 14.78 2.82 -7.15
C SER A 32 14.15 4.21 -7.10
N GLY A 33 12.88 4.27 -6.70
CA GLY A 33 12.15 5.51 -6.57
C GLY A 33 11.02 5.38 -5.56
N PRO A 34 10.19 6.42 -5.41
CA PRO A 34 10.12 7.63 -6.24
C PRO A 34 11.11 8.73 -5.83
N SER A 35 11.32 9.75 -6.68
CA SER A 35 12.08 10.98 -6.33
C SER A 35 11.22 12.10 -5.72
N ARG A 36 9.89 11.96 -5.81
CA ARG A 36 8.88 12.92 -5.35
C ARG A 36 7.56 12.22 -5.06
N ASP A 37 6.78 12.77 -4.15
CA ASP A 37 5.47 12.21 -3.83
C ASP A 37 4.46 12.44 -4.99
N HIS A 38 3.39 11.64 -4.99
CA HIS A 38 2.32 11.77 -5.98
C HIS A 38 1.42 12.99 -5.75
N THR A 39 1.13 13.33 -4.49
CA THR A 39 0.10 14.32 -4.10
C THR A 39 0.52 15.74 -4.46
N THR A 40 1.74 16.15 -4.08
CA THR A 40 2.26 17.49 -4.34
C THR A 40 3.10 17.54 -5.61
N GLY A 41 3.62 16.39 -6.06
CA GLY A 41 4.55 16.32 -7.19
C GLY A 41 5.90 16.96 -6.86
N THR A 42 6.27 17.03 -5.57
CA THR A 42 7.51 17.65 -5.11
C THR A 42 8.31 16.68 -4.24
N ARG A 43 9.60 16.98 -4.05
CA ARG A 43 10.45 16.21 -3.12
C ARG A 43 10.07 16.40 -1.64
N PHE A 44 9.20 17.36 -1.34
CA PHE A 44 8.85 17.74 0.04
C PHE A 44 7.54 17.14 0.51
N GLY A 45 6.67 16.71 -0.41
CA GLY A 45 5.48 15.94 -0.04
C GLY A 45 5.86 14.53 0.38
N PHE A 46 4.90 13.85 1.01
CA PHE A 46 5.15 12.58 1.67
C PHE A 46 4.39 11.43 1.02
N TYR A 47 5.02 10.27 1.03
CA TYR A 47 4.44 9.02 0.59
C TYR A 47 4.77 7.92 1.59
N LEU A 48 4.08 6.80 1.46
CA LEU A 48 4.37 5.60 2.22
C LEU A 48 5.26 4.66 1.42
N PHE A 49 6.28 4.10 2.05
CA PHE A 49 7.38 3.39 1.44
C PHE A 49 7.71 2.11 2.21
N ALA A 50 7.96 1.02 1.50
CA ALA A 50 8.51 -0.21 2.04
C ALA A 50 9.90 -0.41 1.44
N GLU A 51 10.95 -0.37 2.27
CA GLU A 51 12.31 -0.71 1.82
C GLU A 51 12.37 -2.23 1.66
N THR A 52 12.58 -2.68 0.43
CA THR A 52 12.57 -4.10 0.05
C THR A 52 13.98 -4.66 -0.17
N SER A 53 14.98 -3.78 -0.18
CA SER A 53 16.39 -4.19 -0.21
C SER A 53 16.89 -4.60 1.18
N SER A 54 18.18 -4.95 1.29
CA SER A 54 18.80 -5.33 2.56
C SER A 54 18.47 -4.34 3.69
N PRO A 55 18.00 -4.81 4.86
CA PRO A 55 18.10 -6.19 5.36
C PRO A 55 16.92 -7.12 5.04
N GLN A 56 15.89 -6.65 4.31
CA GLN A 56 14.74 -7.48 3.96
C GLN A 56 15.14 -8.66 3.07
N SER A 57 14.44 -9.78 3.27
CA SER A 57 14.61 -11.03 2.52
C SER A 57 13.34 -11.40 1.77
N TYR A 58 13.48 -12.25 0.75
CA TYR A 58 12.33 -12.74 -0.01
C TYR A 58 11.34 -13.45 0.93
N GLY A 59 10.10 -12.98 0.91
CA GLY A 59 9.02 -13.50 1.75
C GLY A 59 8.69 -12.62 2.95
N ASP A 60 9.55 -11.68 3.33
CA ASP A 60 9.25 -10.70 4.38
C ASP A 60 8.04 -9.85 3.99
N GLN A 61 7.18 -9.55 4.96
CA GLN A 61 5.93 -8.83 4.73
C GLN A 61 5.82 -7.59 5.60
N ALA A 62 5.17 -6.56 5.05
CA ALA A 62 4.76 -5.36 5.75
C ALA A 62 3.29 -5.07 5.45
N TRP A 63 2.46 -5.00 6.49
CA TRP A 63 1.01 -4.84 6.39
C TRP A 63 0.58 -3.48 6.92
N LEU A 64 -0.17 -2.76 6.08
CA LEU A 64 -0.86 -1.54 6.46
C LEU A 64 -2.37 -1.82 6.46
N ILE A 65 -3.02 -1.55 7.58
CA ILE A 65 -4.40 -1.94 7.85
C ILE A 65 -5.29 -0.70 7.89
N SER A 66 -6.38 -0.69 7.12
CA SER A 66 -7.34 0.40 7.11
C SER A 66 -8.18 0.47 8.40
N PRO A 67 -8.88 1.60 8.64
CA PRO A 67 -10.05 1.60 9.51
C PRO A 67 -11.09 0.57 9.09
N VAL A 68 -12.03 0.27 9.98
CA VAL A 68 -13.18 -0.56 9.64
C VAL A 68 -14.15 0.24 8.75
N PHE A 69 -14.45 -0.30 7.58
CA PHE A 69 -15.48 0.21 6.67
C PHE A 69 -16.79 -0.56 6.86
N ALA A 70 -17.91 0.10 6.58
CA ALA A 70 -19.23 -0.53 6.58
C ALA A 70 -19.36 -1.55 5.43
N ALA A 71 -20.32 -2.47 5.55
CA ALA A 71 -20.60 -3.45 4.50
C ALA A 71 -20.97 -2.77 3.16
N THR A 72 -20.50 -3.34 2.06
CA THR A 72 -20.71 -2.88 0.67
C THR A 72 -21.11 -4.08 -0.19
N PRO A 73 -22.30 -4.68 0.00
CA PRO A 73 -22.65 -5.95 -0.66
C PRO A 73 -22.72 -5.85 -2.20
N ASP A 74 -22.97 -4.65 -2.74
CA ASP A 74 -22.96 -4.39 -4.18
C ASP A 74 -21.58 -3.85 -4.61
N GLU A 75 -20.91 -4.59 -5.49
CA GLU A 75 -19.57 -4.28 -5.99
C GLU A 75 -19.48 -2.96 -6.77
N SER A 76 -20.62 -2.44 -7.24
CA SER A 76 -20.69 -1.18 -7.98
C SER A 76 -20.68 0.06 -7.07
N ILE A 77 -20.89 -0.11 -5.77
CA ILE A 77 -21.10 0.99 -4.82
C ILE A 77 -19.78 1.47 -4.19
N CYS A 78 -18.78 0.60 -4.07
CA CYS A 78 -17.52 0.94 -3.41
C CYS A 78 -16.30 0.60 -4.26
N GLN A 79 -15.47 1.60 -4.48
CA GLN A 79 -14.21 1.49 -5.20
C GLN A 79 -13.10 2.18 -4.42
N MET A 80 -11.98 1.47 -4.24
CA MET A 80 -10.77 2.05 -3.71
C MET A 80 -9.85 2.47 -4.85
N ARG A 81 -9.40 3.73 -4.81
CA ARG A 81 -8.36 4.27 -5.68
C ARG A 81 -7.09 4.46 -4.88
N TYR A 82 -5.97 3.98 -5.40
CA TYR A 82 -4.65 4.22 -4.85
C TYR A 82 -3.63 4.46 -5.96
N PHE A 83 -2.50 5.02 -5.55
CA PHE A 83 -1.35 5.25 -6.40
C PHE A 83 -0.17 4.49 -5.81
N PHE A 84 0.60 3.82 -6.66
CA PHE A 84 1.76 3.04 -6.26
C PHE A 84 2.94 3.32 -7.18
N HIS A 85 4.14 3.11 -6.68
CA HIS A 85 5.39 3.28 -7.41
C HIS A 85 6.25 2.06 -7.14
N MET A 86 6.38 1.17 -8.13
CA MET A 86 7.16 -0.05 -8.04
C MET A 86 8.25 0.02 -9.11
N TYR A 87 9.48 0.32 -8.69
CA TYR A 87 10.63 0.51 -9.58
C TYR A 87 11.90 0.08 -8.88
N GLY A 88 12.72 -0.75 -9.54
CA GLY A 88 13.98 -1.25 -9.03
C GLY A 88 14.04 -2.78 -8.98
N GLU A 89 15.25 -3.32 -8.97
CA GLU A 89 15.51 -4.77 -9.09
C GLU A 89 14.94 -5.62 -7.95
N HIS A 90 14.82 -5.04 -6.74
CA HIS A 90 14.35 -5.74 -5.54
C HIS A 90 12.84 -5.57 -5.29
N VAL A 91 12.12 -4.91 -6.19
CA VAL A 91 10.68 -4.73 -6.03
C VAL A 91 9.95 -6.05 -6.34
N GLU A 92 9.18 -6.53 -5.37
CA GLU A 92 8.47 -7.80 -5.45
C GLU A 92 6.96 -7.57 -5.67
N GLU A 93 6.13 -7.82 -4.66
CA GLU A 93 4.68 -7.74 -4.77
C GLU A 93 4.07 -6.62 -3.91
N LEU A 94 3.13 -5.89 -4.50
CA LEU A 94 2.14 -5.10 -3.76
C LEU A 94 0.78 -5.78 -3.87
N ASN A 95 0.29 -6.28 -2.75
CA ASN A 95 -0.99 -6.96 -2.67
C ASN A 95 -2.02 -6.10 -1.92
N VAL A 96 -3.27 -6.17 -2.36
CA VAL A 96 -4.41 -5.60 -1.63
C VAL A 96 -5.32 -6.74 -1.21
N TYR A 97 -5.64 -6.78 0.08
CA TYR A 97 -6.55 -7.76 0.64
C TYR A 97 -7.82 -7.07 1.14
N ARG A 98 -8.89 -7.85 1.24
CA ARG A 98 -10.10 -7.47 1.96
C ARG A 98 -10.32 -8.52 3.04
N ARG A 99 -10.40 -8.11 4.30
CA ARG A 99 -10.71 -9.01 5.42
C ARG A 99 -11.99 -8.58 6.10
N GLN A 100 -12.85 -9.55 6.45
CA GLN A 100 -13.99 -9.25 7.30
C GLN A 100 -13.48 -8.89 8.70
N TYR A 101 -14.07 -7.87 9.31
CA TYR A 101 -13.69 -7.44 10.66
C TYR A 101 -13.82 -8.61 11.64
N ASN A 102 -12.78 -8.81 12.47
CA ASN A 102 -12.65 -9.90 13.46
C ASN A 102 -12.59 -11.35 12.92
N SER A 103 -12.51 -11.58 11.60
CA SER A 103 -12.41 -12.95 11.06
C SER A 103 -10.97 -13.45 10.84
N GLY A 104 -9.98 -12.54 10.87
CA GLY A 104 -8.56 -12.81 10.61
C GLY A 104 -8.22 -13.19 9.16
N LYS A 105 -9.15 -13.77 8.40
CA LYS A 105 -8.90 -14.27 7.03
C LYS A 105 -9.17 -13.21 5.97
N GLY A 106 -8.09 -12.72 5.35
CA GLY A 106 -8.15 -11.84 4.18
C GLY A 106 -8.34 -12.61 2.87
N VAL A 107 -9.08 -12.02 1.93
CA VAL A 107 -9.13 -12.45 0.52
C VAL A 107 -8.33 -11.46 -0.29
N ARG A 108 -7.39 -11.94 -1.11
CA ARG A 108 -6.63 -11.08 -2.02
C ARG A 108 -7.54 -10.56 -3.13
N ILE A 109 -7.63 -9.25 -3.27
CA ILE A 109 -8.45 -8.57 -4.28
C ILE A 109 -7.60 -7.90 -5.37
N MET A 110 -6.32 -7.62 -5.10
CA MET A 110 -5.38 -7.15 -6.11
C MET A 110 -3.95 -7.64 -5.85
N ASN A 111 -3.18 -7.80 -6.92
CA ASN A 111 -1.75 -8.13 -6.91
C ASN A 111 -1.05 -7.36 -8.04
N HIS A 112 -0.03 -6.59 -7.69
CA HIS A 112 0.94 -6.02 -8.62
C HIS A 112 2.28 -6.70 -8.33
N HIS A 113 3.00 -7.13 -9.36
CA HIS A 113 4.25 -7.88 -9.20
C HIS A 113 5.31 -7.33 -10.15
N GLY A 114 6.51 -7.10 -9.60
CA GLY A 114 7.69 -6.64 -10.31
C GLY A 114 7.70 -5.15 -10.62
N ASP A 115 8.58 -4.78 -11.53
CA ASP A 115 8.89 -3.39 -11.90
C ASP A 115 7.86 -2.82 -12.89
N PHE A 116 7.28 -1.65 -12.54
CA PHE A 116 6.33 -0.88 -13.33
C PHE A 116 6.92 0.44 -13.87
N GLY A 117 8.24 0.61 -13.79
CA GLY A 117 9.00 1.78 -14.20
C GLY A 117 9.00 2.91 -13.17
N ASP A 118 9.89 3.88 -13.39
CA ASP A 118 10.05 5.08 -12.55
C ASP A 118 8.89 6.08 -12.74
N MET A 119 7.67 5.66 -12.40
CA MET A 119 6.47 6.48 -12.44
C MET A 119 5.41 6.05 -11.43
N TRP A 120 4.61 7.01 -11.00
CA TRP A 120 3.42 6.75 -10.18
C TRP A 120 2.29 6.16 -11.04
N ASN A 121 1.86 4.96 -10.69
CA ASN A 121 0.78 4.23 -11.34
C ASN A 121 -0.52 4.37 -10.55
N ARG A 122 -1.64 4.54 -11.25
CA ARG A 122 -2.98 4.69 -10.65
C ARG A 122 -3.79 3.42 -10.84
N PHE A 123 -4.36 2.89 -9.77
CA PHE A 123 -5.22 1.72 -9.82
C PHE A 123 -6.56 1.94 -9.10
N TYR A 124 -7.57 1.22 -9.57
CA TYR A 124 -8.90 1.18 -9.00
C TYR A 124 -9.29 -0.28 -8.75
N VAL A 125 -9.76 -0.59 -7.56
CA VAL A 125 -10.28 -1.91 -7.21
C VAL A 125 -11.68 -1.77 -6.62
N ASN A 126 -12.62 -2.56 -7.13
CA ASN A 126 -13.97 -2.62 -6.57
C ASN A 126 -13.94 -3.47 -5.31
N ILE A 127 -14.67 -3.05 -4.27
CA ILE A 127 -14.68 -3.73 -2.98
C ILE A 127 -16.11 -4.04 -2.60
N SER A 128 -16.45 -5.32 -2.63
CA SER A 128 -17.71 -5.84 -2.12
C SER A 128 -17.53 -6.46 -0.73
N SER A 129 -18.51 -6.41 0.15
CA SER A 129 -18.48 -7.17 1.41
C SER A 129 -19.87 -7.20 2.04
N ASP A 130 -20.35 -8.37 2.44
CA ASP A 130 -21.63 -8.53 3.16
C ASP A 130 -21.56 -8.05 4.62
N THR A 131 -20.34 -7.89 5.16
CA THR A 131 -20.09 -7.48 6.55
C THR A 131 -19.07 -6.35 6.61
N PRO A 132 -18.97 -5.62 7.74
CA PRO A 132 -17.92 -4.64 7.95
C PRO A 132 -16.52 -5.24 7.69
N TYR A 133 -15.66 -4.48 7.02
CA TYR A 133 -14.40 -4.98 6.49
C TYR A 133 -13.25 -4.01 6.71
N GLN A 134 -12.02 -4.52 6.54
CA GLN A 134 -10.80 -3.73 6.41
C GLN A 134 -10.11 -4.09 5.10
N VAL A 135 -9.32 -3.15 4.61
CA VAL A 135 -8.39 -3.31 3.48
C VAL A 135 -6.98 -3.33 4.03
#